data_AF-A0A803MHY6-F1
#
_entry.id   AF-A0A803MHY6-F1
#
_cell.length_a   1.000
_cell.length_b   1.000
_cell.length_c   1.000
_cell.angle_alpha   90.00
_cell.angle_beta   90.00
_cell.angle_gamma   90.00
#
_symmetry.space_group_name_H-M   'P 1'
#
loop_
_entity.id
_entity.type
_entity.pdbx_description
1 polymer ?
#
loop_
_entity_poly.entity_id
_entity_poly.type
_entity_poly.pdbx_seq_one_letter_code
_entity_poly.pdbx_strand_id
1 'polypeptide(L)'
;MIWFSKQQALSTSTKLAKFRLRQGFTVSDFAELIRVNPSIYFMGLYSNIVPAIQALRVIMGCEHLVIRILAKSRRLRLSEKTIESKRKVFRSFGWTESDIATLSSSFPPVFGLTEATIKKKLDFFMNKLGYKPSFLSKRYNLLTYSLEKRILPRHKTLIVLKEKGFIKMDYLLESSVSMTESRFLKKFVLPFKEVHGVYSQHAGISLELLTLGSSETNSKAA
;
A
#
# COMPACT_ATOMS: atom_id res chain seq x y z
N MET A 1 -27.38 11.22 -36.85
CA MET A 1 -26.60 10.69 -35.69
C MET A 1 -25.12 11.12 -35.65
N ILE A 2 -24.43 11.30 -36.79
CA ILE A 2 -22.99 11.62 -36.81
C ILE A 2 -22.66 13.05 -36.30
N TRP A 3 -23.51 14.04 -36.57
CA TRP A 3 -23.30 15.43 -36.14
C TRP A 3 -23.42 15.64 -34.62
N PHE A 4 -24.44 15.04 -34.00
CA PHE A 4 -24.61 15.03 -32.53
C PHE A 4 -23.44 14.35 -31.81
N SER A 5 -22.95 13.23 -32.37
CA SER A 5 -21.78 12.52 -31.83
C SER A 5 -20.50 13.38 -31.90
N LYS A 6 -20.28 14.12 -33.02
CA LYS A 6 -19.15 15.05 -33.15
C LYS A 6 -19.22 16.23 -32.18
N GLN A 7 -20.40 16.83 -31.98
CA GLN A 7 -20.61 17.93 -31.03
C GLN A 7 -20.36 17.49 -29.57
N GLN A 8 -20.82 16.29 -29.21
CA GLN A 8 -20.61 15.74 -27.88
C GLN A 8 -19.14 15.38 -27.62
N ALA A 9 -18.43 14.86 -28.63
CA ALA A 9 -16.99 14.61 -28.56
C ALA A 9 -16.19 15.92 -28.36
N LEU A 10 -16.53 16.98 -29.09
CA LEU A 10 -15.87 18.30 -29.00
C LEU A 10 -16.11 19.00 -27.64
N SER A 11 -17.33 18.88 -27.10
CA SER A 11 -17.68 19.37 -25.76
C SER A 11 -16.90 18.64 -24.66
N THR A 12 -16.74 17.32 -24.81
CA THR A 12 -16.01 16.48 -23.87
C THR A 12 -14.51 16.77 -23.89
N SER A 13 -13.90 16.90 -25.07
CA SER A 13 -12.48 17.24 -25.22
C SER A 13 -12.15 18.61 -24.61
N THR A 14 -13.03 19.60 -24.80
CA THR A 14 -12.87 20.95 -24.23
C THR A 14 -12.96 20.96 -22.70
N LYS A 15 -13.87 20.19 -22.12
CA LYS A 15 -14.00 20.06 -20.65
C LYS A 15 -12.76 19.43 -20.02
N LEU A 16 -12.19 18.41 -20.65
CA LEU A 16 -10.99 17.73 -20.17
C LEU A 16 -9.74 18.59 -20.28
N ALA A 17 -9.60 19.35 -21.37
CA ALA A 17 -8.49 20.29 -21.52
C ALA A 17 -8.52 21.37 -20.42
N LYS A 18 -9.71 21.93 -20.14
CA LYS A 18 -9.89 22.88 -19.04
C LYS A 18 -9.62 22.24 -17.66
N PHE A 19 -10.08 21.01 -17.44
CA PHE A 19 -9.78 20.26 -16.21
C PHE A 19 -8.27 20.08 -16.03
N ARG A 20 -7.57 19.57 -17.05
CA ARG A 20 -6.12 19.35 -17.03
C ARG A 20 -5.36 20.60 -16.62
N LEU A 21 -5.64 21.71 -17.30
CA LEU A 21 -4.98 23.01 -17.05
C LEU A 21 -5.29 23.52 -15.64
N ARG A 22 -6.56 23.55 -15.23
CA ARG A 22 -6.96 24.06 -13.92
C ARG A 22 -6.44 23.24 -12.76
N GLN A 23 -6.24 21.94 -12.97
CA GLN A 23 -5.71 21.04 -11.96
C GLN A 23 -4.18 20.88 -12.05
N GLY A 24 -3.49 21.62 -12.92
CA GLY A 24 -2.03 21.63 -12.97
C GLY A 24 -1.39 20.36 -13.55
N PHE A 25 -2.15 19.51 -14.23
CA PHE A 25 -1.60 18.28 -14.81
C PHE A 25 -0.72 18.58 -16.02
N THR A 26 0.46 17.96 -16.05
CA THR A 26 1.27 17.87 -17.28
C THR A 26 0.50 17.07 -18.33
N VAL A 27 0.86 17.25 -19.61
CA VAL A 27 0.25 16.46 -20.69
C VAL A 27 0.51 14.96 -20.47
N SER A 28 1.72 14.60 -20.04
CA SER A 28 2.11 13.21 -19.78
C SER A 28 1.33 12.60 -18.62
N ASP A 29 1.25 13.28 -17.46
CA ASP A 29 0.51 12.77 -16.30
C ASP A 29 -0.98 12.62 -16.60
N PHE A 30 -1.56 13.55 -17.37
CA PHE A 30 -2.96 13.49 -17.75
C PHE A 30 -3.26 12.37 -18.74
N ALA A 31 -2.37 12.14 -19.71
CA ALA A 31 -2.47 11.01 -20.62
C ALA A 31 -2.40 9.69 -19.85
N GLU A 32 -1.47 9.57 -18.90
CA GLU A 32 -1.34 8.39 -18.04
C GLU A 32 -2.59 8.19 -17.17
N LEU A 33 -3.14 9.26 -16.58
CA LEU A 33 -4.39 9.24 -15.82
C LEU A 33 -5.55 8.65 -16.63
N ILE A 34 -5.75 9.13 -17.86
CA ILE A 34 -6.81 8.65 -18.76
C ILE A 34 -6.58 7.18 -19.14
N ARG A 35 -5.33 6.83 -19.49
CA ARG A 35 -4.96 5.47 -19.88
C ARG A 35 -5.21 4.47 -18.75
N VAL A 36 -4.88 4.85 -17.52
CA VAL A 36 -5.04 4.02 -16.32
C VAL A 36 -6.48 4.01 -15.82
N ASN A 37 -7.24 5.09 -16.03
CA ASN A 37 -8.63 5.24 -15.59
C ASN A 37 -9.55 5.76 -16.70
N PRO A 38 -9.88 4.94 -17.72
CA PRO A 38 -10.80 5.34 -18.76
C PRO A 38 -12.19 5.70 -18.21
N SER A 39 -12.57 5.19 -17.03
CA SER A 39 -13.84 5.54 -16.38
C SER A 39 -13.93 6.99 -15.92
N ILE A 40 -12.83 7.76 -15.91
CA ILE A 40 -12.82 9.15 -15.44
C ILE A 40 -13.79 10.05 -16.24
N TYR A 41 -14.07 9.71 -17.50
CA TYR A 41 -15.06 10.39 -18.34
C TYR A 41 -16.48 10.33 -17.73
N PHE A 42 -16.77 9.29 -16.95
CA PHE A 42 -18.10 9.01 -16.38
C PHE A 42 -18.18 9.32 -14.88
N MET A 43 -17.07 9.73 -14.25
CA MET A 43 -16.99 9.90 -12.79
C MET A 43 -17.40 11.29 -12.27
N GLY A 44 -17.84 12.20 -13.14
CA GLY A 44 -18.20 13.57 -12.73
C GLY A 44 -16.97 14.35 -12.26
N LEU A 45 -16.15 14.81 -13.21
CA LEU A 45 -14.87 15.48 -12.95
C LEU A 45 -14.96 16.58 -11.88
N TYR A 46 -15.94 17.47 -12.00
CA TYR A 46 -16.08 18.63 -11.12
C TYR A 46 -16.82 18.34 -9.82
N SER A 47 -17.78 17.41 -9.83
CA SER A 47 -18.58 17.09 -8.65
C SER A 47 -17.88 16.12 -7.69
N ASN A 48 -17.01 15.25 -8.21
CA ASN A 48 -16.40 14.18 -7.41
C ASN A 48 -14.87 14.25 -7.39
N ILE A 49 -14.24 14.39 -8.56
CA ILE A 49 -12.78 14.28 -8.68
C ILE A 49 -12.10 15.54 -8.16
N VAL A 50 -12.54 16.74 -8.56
CA VAL A 50 -11.93 18.00 -8.10
C VAL A 50 -11.95 18.14 -6.56
N PRO A 51 -13.07 17.91 -5.84
CA PRO A 51 -13.06 17.94 -4.37
C PRO A 51 -12.10 16.93 -3.76
N ALA A 52 -11.99 15.72 -4.31
CA ALA A 52 -11.03 14.72 -3.84
C ALA A 52 -9.57 15.18 -4.04
N ILE A 53 -9.25 15.81 -5.18
CA ILE A 53 -7.93 16.40 -5.44
C ILE A 53 -7.62 17.49 -4.42
N GLN A 54 -8.58 18.38 -4.16
CA GLN A 54 -8.43 19.48 -3.20
C GLN A 54 -8.21 18.95 -1.78
N ALA A 55 -8.99 17.97 -1.34
CA ALA A 55 -8.82 17.33 -0.04
C ALA A 55 -7.41 16.71 0.11
N LEU A 56 -6.92 16.00 -0.91
CA LEU A 56 -5.57 15.44 -0.89
C LEU A 56 -4.49 16.52 -0.86
N ARG A 57 -4.67 17.63 -1.61
CA ARG A 57 -3.73 18.76 -1.57
C ARG A 57 -3.62 19.34 -0.17
N VAL A 58 -4.74 19.52 0.52
CA VAL A 58 -4.76 20.02 1.90
C VAL A 58 -4.05 19.06 2.86
N ILE A 59 -4.30 17.75 2.74
CA ILE A 59 -3.69 16.74 3.63
C ILE A 59 -2.19 16.61 3.41
N MET A 60 -1.77 16.59 2.14
CA MET A 60 -0.39 16.28 1.78
C MET A 60 0.52 17.50 1.73
N GLY A 61 -0.05 18.70 1.53
CA GLY A 61 0.72 19.93 1.32
C GLY A 61 1.58 19.93 0.05
N CYS A 62 1.45 18.94 -0.84
CA CYS A 62 2.31 18.77 -2.01
C CYS A 62 1.50 18.42 -3.27
N GLU A 63 1.35 19.41 -4.16
CA GLU A 63 0.53 19.31 -5.36
C GLU A 63 1.02 18.25 -6.36
N HIS A 64 2.32 18.16 -6.59
CA HIS A 64 2.90 17.21 -7.55
C HIS A 64 2.70 15.74 -7.14
N LEU A 65 2.67 15.45 -5.85
CA LEU A 65 2.39 14.09 -5.36
C LEU A 65 0.92 13.72 -5.61
N VAL A 66 -0.02 14.66 -5.42
CA VAL A 66 -1.45 14.45 -5.72
C VAL A 66 -1.65 14.00 -7.18
N ILE A 67 -1.02 14.69 -8.12
CA ILE A 67 -1.07 14.35 -9.56
C ILE A 67 -0.49 12.95 -9.83
N ARG A 68 0.69 12.64 -9.28
CA ARG A 68 1.34 11.33 -9.45
C ARG A 68 0.50 10.17 -8.96
N ILE A 69 -0.27 10.36 -7.89
CA ILE A 69 -1.15 9.31 -7.33
C ILE A 69 -2.30 9.05 -8.26
N LEU A 70 -2.94 10.12 -8.71
CA LEU A 70 -4.12 10.02 -9.56
C LEU A 70 -3.75 9.34 -10.88
N ALA A 71 -2.61 9.75 -11.47
CA ALA A 71 -2.11 9.18 -12.71
C ALA A 71 -1.84 7.67 -12.60
N LYS A 72 -1.35 7.18 -11.47
CA LYS A 72 -0.94 5.77 -11.29
C LYS A 72 -2.00 4.86 -10.65
N SER A 73 -3.07 5.42 -10.12
CA SER A 73 -4.09 4.65 -9.39
C SER A 73 -5.07 3.99 -10.35
N ARG A 74 -5.02 2.66 -10.52
CA ARG A 74 -5.91 1.89 -11.44
C ARG A 74 -7.40 1.86 -11.05
N ARG A 75 -7.72 2.35 -9.85
CA ARG A 75 -9.08 2.44 -9.32
C ARG A 75 -9.21 3.76 -8.56
N LEU A 76 -9.53 4.83 -9.26
CA LEU A 76 -9.91 6.10 -8.65
C LEU A 76 -11.28 5.99 -7.98
N ARG A 77 -11.34 5.32 -6.82
CA ARG A 77 -12.48 5.41 -5.88
C ARG A 77 -12.13 6.38 -4.76
N LEU A 78 -11.77 7.59 -5.14
CA LEU A 78 -11.43 8.66 -4.22
C LEU A 78 -12.49 9.75 -4.35
N SER A 79 -13.28 9.90 -3.29
CA SER A 79 -14.09 11.09 -3.05
C SER A 79 -13.59 11.75 -1.78
N GLU A 80 -13.83 13.05 -1.62
CA GLU A 80 -13.55 13.77 -0.38
C GLU A 80 -14.13 13.02 0.84
N LYS A 81 -15.40 12.57 0.74
CA LYS A 81 -16.06 11.75 1.77
C LYS A 81 -15.28 10.47 2.10
N THR A 82 -14.76 9.78 1.08
CA THR A 82 -14.00 8.54 1.26
C THR A 82 -12.65 8.81 1.94
N ILE A 83 -11.97 9.90 1.57
CA ILE A 83 -10.71 10.32 2.18
C ILE A 83 -10.94 10.67 3.66
N GLU A 84 -11.97 11.48 3.93
CA GLU A 84 -12.29 11.92 5.28
C GLU A 84 -12.73 10.75 6.18
N SER A 85 -13.49 9.80 5.65
CA SER A 85 -13.85 8.57 6.38
C SER A 85 -12.60 7.76 6.77
N LYS A 86 -11.61 7.65 5.87
CA LYS A 86 -10.33 6.97 6.16
C LYS A 86 -9.50 7.74 7.19
N ARG A 87 -9.50 9.07 7.15
CA ARG A 87 -8.86 9.90 8.19
C ARG A 87 -9.49 9.68 9.55
N LYS A 88 -10.83 9.59 9.62
CA LYS A 88 -11.54 9.25 10.86
C LYS A 88 -11.09 7.91 11.43
N VAL A 89 -10.84 6.91 10.57
CA VAL A 89 -10.25 5.64 11.01
C VAL A 89 -8.86 5.85 11.60
N PHE A 90 -7.95 6.56 10.93
CA PHE A 90 -6.63 6.82 11.52
C PHE A 90 -6.71 7.56 12.86
N ARG A 91 -7.57 8.59 12.95
CA ARG A 91 -7.80 9.34 14.20
C ARG A 91 -8.38 8.47 15.31
N SER A 92 -9.26 7.52 15.00
CA SER A 92 -9.78 6.59 16.02
C SER A 92 -8.71 5.66 16.59
N PHE A 93 -7.57 5.53 15.91
CA PHE A 93 -6.37 4.83 16.40
C PHE A 93 -5.33 5.81 16.99
N GLY A 94 -5.69 7.06 17.26
CA GLY A 94 -4.81 8.05 17.90
C GLY A 94 -3.79 8.70 16.97
N TRP A 95 -3.95 8.60 15.64
CA TRP A 95 -3.09 9.30 14.69
C TRP A 95 -3.38 10.80 14.69
N THR A 96 -2.33 11.61 14.71
CA THR A 96 -2.43 13.06 14.52
C THR A 96 -2.56 13.41 13.04
N GLU A 97 -3.00 14.64 12.74
CA GLU A 97 -3.01 15.12 11.34
C GLU A 97 -1.60 15.19 10.74
N SER A 98 -0.58 15.43 11.57
CA SER A 98 0.82 15.38 11.13
C SER A 98 1.27 13.96 10.75
N ASP A 99 0.85 12.95 11.51
CA ASP A 99 1.13 11.54 11.18
C ASP A 99 0.46 11.14 9.87
N ILE A 100 -0.81 11.53 9.70
CA ILE A 100 -1.58 11.26 8.49
C ILE A 100 -0.93 11.96 7.29
N ALA A 101 -0.53 13.23 7.42
CA ALA A 101 0.17 13.95 6.37
C ALA A 101 1.50 13.27 6.00
N THR A 102 2.31 12.89 6.99
CA THR A 102 3.59 12.19 6.79
C THR A 102 3.41 10.87 6.03
N LEU A 103 2.43 10.05 6.45
CA LEU A 103 2.10 8.80 5.77
C LEU A 103 1.58 9.04 4.36
N SER A 104 0.71 10.02 4.19
CA SER A 104 0.09 10.35 2.89
C SER A 104 1.12 10.84 1.89
N SER A 105 2.10 11.62 2.33
CA SER A 105 3.20 12.10 1.49
C SER A 105 4.16 10.99 1.08
N SER A 106 4.44 10.04 1.98
CA SER A 106 5.37 8.92 1.73
C SER A 106 4.72 7.76 0.98
N PHE A 107 3.44 7.49 1.27
CA PHE A 107 2.66 6.42 0.65
C PHE A 107 1.21 6.84 0.44
N PRO A 108 0.97 7.70 -0.55
CA PRO A 108 -0.37 8.16 -0.80
C PRO A 108 -1.39 7.09 -1.26
N PRO A 109 -0.99 5.95 -1.88
CA PRO A 109 -1.91 4.85 -2.14
C PRO A 109 -2.58 4.25 -0.89
N VAL A 110 -2.22 4.69 0.33
CA VAL A 110 -2.95 4.37 1.56
C VAL A 110 -4.46 4.66 1.43
N PHE A 111 -4.85 5.73 0.74
CA PHE A 111 -6.25 6.05 0.50
C PHE A 111 -6.91 5.17 -0.57
N GLY A 112 -6.16 4.30 -1.24
CA GLY A 112 -6.72 3.24 -2.08
C GLY A 112 -7.17 2.01 -1.28
N LEU A 113 -6.71 1.86 -0.03
CA LEU A 113 -7.11 0.74 0.84
C LEU A 113 -8.56 0.91 1.31
N THR A 114 -9.23 -0.21 1.59
CA THR A 114 -10.54 -0.18 2.26
C THR A 114 -10.35 0.15 3.74
N GLU A 115 -11.37 0.72 4.36
CA GLU A 115 -11.36 1.00 5.80
C GLU A 115 -11.13 -0.28 6.62
N ALA A 116 -11.75 -1.40 6.20
CA ALA A 116 -11.56 -2.71 6.85
C ALA A 116 -10.09 -3.14 6.80
N THR A 117 -9.41 -2.97 5.65
CA THR A 117 -7.98 -3.29 5.53
C THR A 117 -7.11 -2.37 6.39
N ILE A 118 -7.42 -1.07 6.45
CA ILE A 118 -6.70 -0.12 7.30
C ILE A 118 -6.86 -0.52 8.77
N LYS A 119 -8.10 -0.70 9.26
CA LYS A 119 -8.40 -1.11 10.64
C LYS A 119 -7.66 -2.40 11.02
N LYS A 120 -7.75 -3.44 10.18
CA LYS A 120 -7.08 -4.73 10.44
C LYS A 120 -5.56 -4.60 10.58
N LYS A 121 -4.94 -3.73 9.77
CA LYS A 121 -3.50 -3.44 9.86
C LYS A 121 -3.16 -2.66 11.12
N LEU A 122 -3.92 -1.62 11.43
CA LEU A 122 -3.69 -0.80 12.62
C LEU A 122 -3.92 -1.61 13.90
N ASP A 123 -4.94 -2.46 13.97
CA ASP A 123 -5.16 -3.39 15.07
C ASP A 123 -3.95 -4.31 15.30
N PHE A 124 -3.40 -4.87 14.21
CA PHE A 124 -2.22 -5.71 14.32
C PHE A 124 -1.00 -4.92 14.82
N PHE A 125 -0.65 -3.81 14.17
CA PHE A 125 0.58 -3.11 14.52
C PHE A 125 0.49 -2.33 15.84
N MET A 126 -0.63 -1.69 16.11
CA MET A 126 -0.77 -0.82 17.26
C MET A 126 -1.27 -1.58 18.47
N ASN A 127 -2.39 -2.30 18.34
CA ASN A 127 -3.00 -2.96 19.49
C ASN A 127 -2.26 -4.26 19.86
N LYS A 128 -1.77 -5.04 18.89
CA LYS A 128 -1.02 -6.28 19.19
C LYS A 128 0.48 -6.07 19.37
N LEU A 129 1.12 -5.20 18.57
CA LEU A 129 2.57 -5.00 18.61
C LEU A 129 3.01 -3.71 19.32
N GLY A 130 2.07 -2.86 19.75
CA GLY A 130 2.38 -1.65 20.52
C GLY A 130 3.03 -0.53 19.70
N TYR A 131 2.96 -0.56 18.36
CA TYR A 131 3.53 0.50 17.54
C TYR A 131 2.76 1.81 17.66
N LYS A 132 3.50 2.91 17.75
CA LYS A 132 2.93 4.27 17.80
C LYS A 132 2.63 4.80 16.38
N PRO A 133 1.63 5.68 16.22
CA PRO A 133 1.35 6.36 14.94
C PRO A 133 2.60 6.98 14.32
N SER A 134 3.38 7.72 15.10
CA SER A 134 4.60 8.41 14.64
C SER A 134 5.71 7.47 14.16
N PHE A 135 5.72 6.23 14.61
CA PHE A 135 6.63 5.19 14.13
C PHE A 135 6.16 4.63 12.78
N LEU A 136 4.85 4.37 12.65
CA LEU A 136 4.22 3.83 11.45
C LEU A 136 4.14 4.84 10.31
N SER A 137 3.89 6.11 10.60
CA SER A 137 3.76 7.17 9.60
C SER A 137 5.03 7.36 8.78
N LYS A 138 6.19 7.10 9.40
CA LYS A 138 7.52 7.12 8.75
C LYS A 138 7.88 5.81 8.04
N ARG A 139 7.11 4.74 8.24
CA ARG A 139 7.39 3.36 7.79
C ARG A 139 6.22 2.78 7.02
N TYR A 140 5.93 3.45 5.91
CA TYR A 140 4.75 3.14 5.11
C TYR A 140 4.73 1.72 4.53
N ASN A 141 5.90 1.11 4.33
CA ASN A 141 6.10 -0.27 3.90
C ASN A 141 5.30 -1.28 4.75
N LEU A 142 5.17 -1.03 6.05
CA LEU A 142 4.33 -1.85 6.96
C LEU A 142 2.84 -1.82 6.57
N LEU A 143 2.37 -0.71 6.00
CA LEU A 143 1.00 -0.56 5.53
C LEU A 143 0.82 -0.98 4.06
N THR A 144 1.89 -1.06 3.27
CA THR A 144 1.83 -1.46 1.84
C THR A 144 1.65 -2.97 1.64
N TYR A 145 2.37 -3.82 2.37
CA TYR A 145 2.37 -5.28 2.11
C TYR A 145 1.12 -6.00 2.62
N SER A 146 0.75 -7.16 2.05
CA SER A 146 -0.37 -7.95 2.58
C SER A 146 -0.09 -8.38 4.02
N LEU A 147 -1.06 -8.13 4.90
CA LEU A 147 -0.96 -8.53 6.31
C LEU A 147 -0.87 -10.05 6.42
N GLU A 148 -1.74 -10.75 5.71
CA GLU A 148 -1.94 -12.20 5.78
C GLU A 148 -0.83 -12.95 5.06
N LYS A 149 -0.47 -12.52 3.84
CA LYS A 149 0.45 -13.27 2.98
C LYS A 149 1.92 -12.97 3.23
N ARG A 150 2.25 -11.85 3.91
CA ARG A 150 3.65 -11.44 4.08
C ARG A 150 3.99 -11.04 5.51
N ILE A 151 3.21 -10.15 6.11
CA ILE A 151 3.57 -9.57 7.42
C ILE A 151 3.44 -10.63 8.52
N LEU A 152 2.30 -11.31 8.60
CA LEU A 152 2.05 -12.37 9.60
C LEU A 152 3.02 -13.55 9.48
N PRO A 153 3.23 -14.19 8.31
CA PRO A 153 4.17 -15.30 8.20
C PRO A 153 5.56 -14.90 8.68
N ARG A 154 6.06 -13.74 8.26
CA ARG A 154 7.40 -13.28 8.62
C ARG A 154 7.50 -12.89 10.09
N HIS A 155 6.49 -12.24 10.65
CA HIS A 155 6.45 -11.91 12.06
C HIS A 155 6.47 -13.17 12.95
N LYS A 156 5.63 -14.17 12.62
CA LYS A 156 5.59 -15.44 13.36
C LYS A 156 6.90 -16.21 13.28
N THR A 157 7.51 -16.29 12.09
CA THR A 157 8.85 -16.87 11.93
C THR A 157 9.87 -16.19 12.85
N LEU A 158 9.91 -14.85 12.86
CA LEU A 158 10.86 -14.12 13.71
C LEU A 158 10.61 -14.35 15.21
N ILE A 159 9.36 -14.44 15.65
CA ILE A 159 9.04 -14.79 17.05
C ILE A 159 9.62 -16.15 17.40
N VAL A 160 9.36 -17.19 16.60
CA VAL A 160 9.84 -18.55 16.89
C VAL A 160 11.37 -18.62 16.89
N LEU A 161 12.04 -17.99 15.92
CA LEU A 161 13.50 -17.94 15.90
C LEU A 161 14.07 -17.25 17.13
N LYS A 162 13.42 -16.18 17.60
CA LYS A 162 13.83 -15.46 18.80
C LYS A 162 13.63 -16.31 20.06
N GLU A 163 12.48 -16.96 20.20
CA GLU A 163 12.16 -17.84 21.34
C GLU A 163 13.13 -19.02 21.42
N LYS A 164 13.58 -19.53 20.26
CA LYS A 164 14.60 -20.59 20.17
C LYS A 164 16.03 -20.09 20.34
N GLY A 165 16.25 -18.77 20.43
CA GLY A 165 17.58 -18.18 20.59
C GLY A 165 18.42 -18.10 19.30
N PHE A 166 17.82 -18.35 18.13
CA PHE A 166 18.53 -18.31 16.84
C PHE A 166 18.79 -16.89 16.32
N ILE A 167 18.00 -15.91 16.76
CA ILE A 167 18.18 -14.48 16.43
C ILE A 167 18.06 -13.61 17.67
N LYS A 168 18.71 -12.43 17.64
CA LYS A 168 18.57 -11.40 18.67
C LYS A 168 17.28 -10.57 18.48
N MET A 169 16.79 -10.04 19.60
CA MET A 169 15.48 -9.40 19.82
C MET A 169 15.22 -8.14 18.99
N ASP A 170 16.28 -7.47 18.57
CA ASP A 170 16.32 -6.16 17.92
C ASP A 170 16.06 -6.21 16.41
N TYR A 171 15.75 -7.38 15.84
CA TYR A 171 15.42 -7.48 14.43
C TYR A 171 14.11 -6.74 14.09
N LEU A 172 14.26 -5.63 13.38
CA LEU A 172 13.14 -4.82 12.91
C LEU A 172 12.27 -5.62 11.92
N LEU A 173 11.03 -5.89 12.32
CA LEU A 173 9.98 -6.45 11.46
C LEU A 173 9.88 -5.70 10.13
N GLU A 174 10.08 -4.38 10.17
CA GLU A 174 10.13 -3.53 8.98
C GLU A 174 11.14 -4.03 7.91
N SER A 175 12.37 -4.31 8.32
CA SER A 175 13.41 -4.78 7.41
C SER A 175 13.04 -6.14 6.86
N SER A 176 12.50 -7.03 7.71
CA SER A 176 12.14 -8.38 7.30
C SER A 176 10.98 -8.40 6.30
N VAL A 177 9.95 -7.56 6.46
CA VAL A 177 8.84 -7.48 5.49
C VAL A 177 9.29 -6.92 4.15
N SER A 178 10.28 -6.03 4.15
CA SER A 178 10.78 -5.36 2.94
C SER A 178 11.70 -6.26 2.09
N MET A 179 12.30 -7.31 2.67
CA MET A 179 13.14 -8.26 1.92
C MET A 179 12.35 -8.99 0.82
N THR A 180 13.00 -9.34 -0.29
CA THR A 180 12.42 -10.28 -1.27
C THR A 180 12.13 -11.62 -0.62
N GLU A 181 11.23 -12.40 -1.23
CA GLU A 181 10.88 -13.73 -0.73
C GLU A 181 12.10 -14.65 -0.63
N SER A 182 12.88 -14.74 -1.71
CA SER A 182 14.11 -15.54 -1.75
C SER A 182 15.11 -15.15 -0.64
N ARG A 183 15.31 -13.85 -0.40
CA ARG A 183 16.23 -13.37 0.64
C ARG A 183 15.70 -13.68 2.05
N PHE A 184 14.40 -13.55 2.27
CA PHE A 184 13.79 -13.91 3.55
C PHE A 184 13.91 -15.41 3.83
N LEU A 185 13.58 -16.26 2.85
CA LEU A 185 13.67 -17.71 2.97
C LEU A 185 15.09 -18.18 3.28
N LYS A 186 16.08 -17.74 2.49
CA LYS A 186 17.50 -18.11 2.69
C LYS A 186 18.03 -17.71 4.06
N LYS A 187 17.56 -16.58 4.61
CA LYS A 187 18.07 -16.04 5.86
C LYS A 187 17.36 -16.58 7.10
N PHE A 188 16.04 -16.76 7.03
CA PHE A 188 15.22 -16.99 8.23
C PHE A 188 14.36 -18.25 8.18
N VAL A 189 14.23 -18.92 7.04
CA VAL A 189 13.38 -20.11 6.94
C VAL A 189 14.22 -21.36 6.70
N LEU A 190 14.90 -21.43 5.56
CA LEU A 190 15.65 -22.63 5.12
C LEU A 190 16.71 -23.12 6.12
N PRO A 191 17.44 -22.25 6.87
CA PRO A 191 18.41 -22.71 7.87
C PRO A 191 17.77 -23.34 9.13
N PHE A 192 16.46 -23.17 9.34
CA PHE A 192 15.80 -23.48 10.62
C PHE A 192 14.53 -24.31 10.39
N LYS A 193 14.63 -25.63 10.58
CA LYS A 193 13.51 -26.55 10.35
C LYS A 193 12.28 -26.23 11.22
N GLU A 194 12.49 -25.65 12.39
CA GLU A 194 11.48 -25.27 13.38
C GLU A 194 10.45 -24.27 12.84
N VAL A 195 10.82 -23.47 11.84
CA VAL A 195 9.92 -22.45 11.27
C VAL A 195 9.35 -22.84 9.92
N HIS A 196 9.74 -23.97 9.34
CA HIS A 196 9.23 -24.41 8.04
C HIS A 196 7.70 -24.56 8.05
N GLY A 197 7.15 -25.24 9.07
CA GLY A 197 5.69 -25.41 9.24
C GLY A 197 4.97 -24.09 9.53
N VAL A 198 5.58 -23.22 10.33
CA VAL A 198 5.03 -21.89 10.67
C VAL A 198 4.93 -21.02 9.42
N TYR A 199 5.94 -21.05 8.56
CA TYR A 199 5.97 -20.24 7.34
C TYR A 199 5.03 -20.78 6.26
N SER A 200 5.02 -22.11 6.03
CA SER A 200 4.20 -22.73 4.99
C SER A 200 2.70 -22.51 5.21
N GLN A 201 2.23 -22.55 6.46
CA GLN A 201 0.83 -22.34 6.82
C GLN A 201 0.28 -20.97 6.38
N HIS A 202 1.15 -19.96 6.27
CA HIS A 202 0.71 -18.57 6.05
C HIS A 202 1.23 -17.95 4.75
N ALA A 203 2.35 -18.43 4.20
CA ALA A 203 2.97 -17.86 3.00
C ALA A 203 2.41 -18.43 1.68
N GLY A 204 1.68 -19.57 1.73
CA GLY A 204 1.18 -20.25 0.53
C GLY A 204 2.26 -21.00 -0.26
N ILE A 205 3.37 -21.34 0.39
CA ILE A 205 4.45 -22.19 -0.13
C ILE A 205 4.32 -23.57 0.54
N SER A 206 4.43 -24.65 -0.23
CA SER A 206 4.32 -26.00 0.32
C SER A 206 5.49 -26.32 1.26
N LEU A 207 5.20 -27.09 2.31
CA LEU A 207 6.21 -27.53 3.27
C LEU A 207 7.30 -28.37 2.58
N GLU A 208 6.91 -29.18 1.59
CA GLU A 208 7.79 -30.04 0.79
C GLU A 208 8.90 -29.25 0.08
N LEU A 209 8.57 -28.11 -0.53
CA LEU A 209 9.55 -27.24 -1.20
C LEU A 209 10.56 -26.64 -0.22
N LEU A 210 10.13 -26.32 0.99
CA LEU A 210 11.02 -25.81 2.04
C LEU A 210 11.95 -26.89 2.58
N THR A 211 11.52 -28.15 2.59
CA THR A 211 12.34 -29.29 3.02
C THR A 211 13.34 -29.76 1.97
N LEU A 212 12.99 -29.74 0.68
CA LEU A 212 13.89 -30.15 -0.42
C LEU A 212 15.09 -29.19 -0.61
N GLY A 213 14.89 -27.89 -0.39
CA GLY A 213 15.99 -26.91 -0.43
C GLY A 213 17.04 -27.10 0.68
N SER A 214 16.72 -27.87 1.74
CA SER A 214 17.65 -28.17 2.84
C SER A 214 18.49 -29.43 2.61
N SER A 215 18.06 -30.34 1.72
CA SER A 215 18.82 -31.56 1.40
C SER A 215 19.97 -31.32 0.44
N GLU A 216 19.88 -30.33 -0.46
CA GLU A 216 20.96 -29.99 -1.39
C GLU A 216 22.14 -29.26 -0.73
N THR A 217 21.93 -28.60 0.43
CA THR A 217 23.00 -27.94 1.18
C THR A 217 23.80 -28.88 2.07
N ASN A 218 23.24 -30.03 2.45
CA ASN A 218 23.90 -31.00 3.33
C ASN A 218 24.70 -32.09 2.58
N SER A 219 24.57 -32.19 1.25
CA SER A 219 25.35 -33.13 0.44
C SER A 219 26.66 -32.56 -0.12
N LYS A 220 26.97 -31.28 0.15
CA LYS A 220 28.22 -30.60 -0.27
C LYS A 220 29.18 -30.28 0.88
N ALA A 221 28.93 -30.81 2.08
CA ALA A 221 29.73 -30.55 3.28
C ALA A 221 30.24 -31.83 3.98
N ALA A 222 30.28 -32.96 3.26
CA ALA A 222 30.88 -34.22 3.71
C ALA A 222 32.03 -34.61 2.77
#